data_AF-A0A0M4LC94-F1
#
_entry.id   AF-A0A0M4LC94-F1
#
_cell.length_a   1.000
_cell.length_b   1.000
_cell.length_c   1.000
_cell.angle_alpha   90.00
_cell.angle_beta   90.00
_cell.angle_gamma   90.00
#
_symmetry.space_group_name_H-M   'P 1'
#
loop_
_entity.id
_entity.type
_entity.pdbx_description
1 polymer ?
#
loop_
_entity_poly.entity_id
_entity_poly.type
_entity_poly.pdbx_seq_one_letter_code
_entity_poly.pdbx_strand_id
1 'polypeptide(L)'
;MRYPLLWDTVRTTHLDQAEPSRTVEAALVGHVNYILMNTFRAGRMRGAFPGELTDPATEAHLEAGVDLTIDGAAVPGIRLNSDPDVLGLGADLGNGFLTVAVPREWLSLLRLEFVTRPPGAGR
;
A
#
# COMPACT_ATOMS: atom_id res chain seq x y z
N MET A 1 9.27 18.96 -4.64
CA MET A 1 8.81 18.01 -3.60
C MET A 1 9.32 16.64 -3.99
N ARG A 2 9.88 15.94 -3.00
CA ARG A 2 10.70 14.73 -3.15
C ARG A 2 9.78 13.58 -3.61
N TYR A 3 10.11 12.95 -4.74
CA TYR A 3 9.47 11.69 -5.16
C TYR A 3 9.47 10.73 -3.96
N PRO A 4 8.35 10.06 -3.63
CA PRO A 4 8.39 9.04 -2.60
C PRO A 4 9.43 8.01 -3.02
N LEU A 5 10.31 7.73 -2.09
CA LEU A 5 11.41 6.81 -2.32
C LEU A 5 10.88 5.40 -2.09
N LEU A 6 11.61 4.38 -2.55
CA LEU A 6 11.20 2.97 -2.42
C LEU A 6 10.78 2.58 -0.99
N TRP A 7 11.24 3.30 0.05
CA TRP A 7 10.83 3.08 1.43
C TRP A 7 9.39 3.51 1.75
N ASP A 8 8.78 4.38 0.96
CA ASP A 8 7.37 4.76 1.13
C ASP A 8 6.42 3.73 0.53
N THR A 9 6.92 2.82 -0.32
CA THR A 9 6.15 1.79 -1.03
C THR A 9 5.61 0.71 -0.10
N VAL A 10 6.26 0.46 1.04
CA VAL A 10 5.86 -0.60 1.98
C VAL A 10 5.61 0.02 3.35
N ARG A 11 4.44 -0.25 3.93
CA ARG A 11 4.07 0.21 5.27
C ARG A 11 3.54 -0.94 6.10
N THR A 12 4.05 -1.01 7.32
CA THR A 12 3.48 -1.85 8.38
C THR A 12 2.78 -0.94 9.38
N THR A 13 1.47 -1.14 9.55
CA THR A 13 0.66 -0.41 10.53
C THR A 13 0.40 -1.33 11.71
N HIS A 14 0.87 -0.95 12.89
CA HIS A 14 0.52 -1.65 14.12
C HIS A 14 -0.83 -1.15 14.63
N LEU A 15 -1.68 -2.07 15.07
CA LEU A 15 -2.94 -1.74 15.73
C LEU A 15 -2.76 -1.87 17.24
N ASP A 16 -2.99 -0.78 17.96
CA ASP A 16 -3.37 -0.91 19.36
C ASP A 16 -4.79 -1.47 19.42
N GLN A 17 -5.07 -2.37 20.36
CA GLN A 17 -6.28 -3.21 20.41
C GLN A 17 -7.65 -2.48 20.48
N ALA A 18 -7.68 -1.16 20.31
CA ALA A 18 -8.84 -0.31 20.58
C ALA A 18 -9.56 0.27 19.35
N GLU A 19 -9.11 0.02 18.11
CA GLU A 19 -9.69 0.68 16.92
C GLU A 19 -10.22 -0.32 15.88
N PRO A 20 -11.42 -0.92 16.08
CA PRO A 20 -12.08 -1.80 15.11
C PRO A 20 -12.39 -1.12 13.76
N SER A 21 -12.34 0.21 13.72
CA SER A 21 -12.61 1.04 12.55
C SER A 21 -11.48 1.00 11.51
N ARG A 22 -10.27 0.57 11.90
CA ARG A 22 -9.13 0.46 10.99
C ARG A 22 -9.13 -0.90 10.35
N THR A 23 -9.31 -0.91 9.03
CA THR A 23 -9.27 -2.12 8.20
C THR A 23 -8.07 -2.08 7.25
N VAL A 24 -7.65 -3.24 6.75
CA VAL A 24 -6.57 -3.34 5.77
C VAL A 24 -6.98 -2.68 4.45
N GLU A 25 -8.27 -2.72 4.10
CA GLU A 25 -8.88 -2.10 2.93
C GLU A 25 -8.72 -0.57 2.97
N ALA A 26 -9.18 0.07 4.05
CA ALA A 26 -9.07 1.51 4.22
C ALA A 26 -7.61 1.97 4.28
N ALA A 27 -6.75 1.19 4.95
CA ALA A 27 -5.31 1.45 5.00
C ALA A 27 -4.67 1.38 3.62
N LEU A 28 -4.99 0.37 2.81
CA LEU A 28 -4.44 0.20 1.47
C LEU A 28 -4.91 1.32 0.53
N VAL A 29 -6.20 1.66 0.55
CA VAL A 29 -6.74 2.76 -0.26
C VAL A 29 -6.06 4.08 0.09
N GLY A 30 -5.94 4.38 1.39
CA GLY A 30 -5.23 5.58 1.86
C GLY A 30 -3.76 5.60 1.42
N HIS A 31 -3.09 4.45 1.47
CA HIS A 31 -1.70 4.32 1.04
C HIS A 31 -1.52 4.52 -0.48
N VAL A 32 -2.36 3.90 -1.32
CA VAL A 32 -2.33 4.09 -2.77
C VAL A 32 -2.59 5.55 -3.13
N ASN A 33 -3.63 6.16 -2.56
CA ASN A 33 -3.94 7.57 -2.80
C ASN A 33 -2.81 8.50 -2.35
N TYR A 34 -2.13 8.18 -1.25
CA TYR A 34 -0.92 8.90 -0.84
C TYR A 34 0.18 8.86 -1.91
N ILE A 35 0.46 7.71 -2.49
CA ILE A 35 1.46 7.58 -3.57
C ILE A 35 1.02 8.36 -4.82
N LEU A 36 -0.26 8.25 -5.21
CA LEU A 36 -0.79 8.98 -6.36
C LEU A 36 -0.64 10.51 -6.22
N MET A 37 -1.03 11.06 -5.06
CA MET A 37 -0.94 12.50 -4.80
C MET A 37 0.50 13.02 -4.79
N ASN A 38 1.47 12.21 -4.34
CA ASN A 38 2.84 12.65 -4.13
C ASN A 38 3.78 12.34 -5.31
N THR A 39 3.66 11.17 -5.96
CA THR A 39 4.49 10.79 -7.11
C THR A 39 3.92 11.30 -8.42
N PHE A 40 2.62 11.07 -8.65
CA PHE A 40 1.97 11.27 -9.95
C PHE A 40 1.26 12.61 -10.03
N ARG A 41 1.66 13.56 -9.18
CA ARG A 41 1.02 14.85 -9.01
C ARG A 41 0.74 15.60 -10.32
N ALA A 42 1.70 15.59 -11.24
CA ALA A 42 1.58 16.31 -12.51
C ALA A 42 0.44 15.79 -13.40
N GLY A 43 0.13 14.48 -13.33
CA GLY A 43 -0.95 13.87 -14.11
C GLY A 43 -2.24 13.62 -13.32
N ARG A 44 -2.16 13.54 -11.99
CA ARG A 44 -3.27 13.10 -11.15
C ARG A 44 -3.92 14.18 -10.30
N MET A 45 -3.27 15.34 -10.08
CA MET A 45 -3.83 16.40 -9.25
C MET A 45 -4.41 17.53 -10.10
N ARG A 46 -5.63 17.98 -9.77
CA ARG A 46 -6.29 19.15 -10.38
C ARG A 46 -6.45 20.29 -9.37
N GLY A 47 -6.47 21.53 -9.85
CA GLY A 47 -6.71 22.72 -9.02
C GLY A 47 -5.48 23.26 -8.29
N ALA A 48 -5.70 24.33 -7.51
CA ALA A 48 -4.65 24.96 -6.71
C ALA A 48 -4.34 24.12 -5.46
N PHE A 49 -3.08 24.18 -4.99
CA PHE A 49 -2.63 23.42 -3.82
C PHE A 49 -3.55 23.65 -2.60
N PRO A 50 -4.05 22.59 -1.93
CA PRO A 50 -3.60 21.19 -2.00
C PRO A 50 -4.06 20.37 -3.22
N GLY A 51 -5.02 20.84 -4.01
CA GLY A 51 -5.56 20.18 -5.21
C GLY A 51 -6.44 18.97 -4.90
N GLU A 52 -7.07 18.42 -5.93
CA GLU A 52 -7.94 17.24 -5.86
C GLU A 52 -7.36 16.09 -6.68
N LEU A 53 -7.38 14.88 -6.12
CA LEU A 53 -6.94 13.67 -6.83
C LEU A 53 -8.01 13.25 -7.84
N THR A 54 -7.60 13.18 -9.11
CA THR A 54 -8.40 12.63 -10.20
C THR A 54 -8.46 11.12 -10.05
N ASP A 55 -9.64 10.52 -10.16
CA ASP A 55 -9.86 9.07 -10.11
C ASP A 55 -9.17 8.40 -8.91
N PRO A 56 -9.58 8.75 -7.67
CA PRO A 56 -8.98 8.19 -6.47
C PRO A 56 -9.25 6.68 -6.39
N ALA A 57 -8.30 5.96 -5.79
CA ALA A 57 -8.53 4.61 -5.34
C ALA A 57 -9.66 4.57 -4.32
N THR A 58 -10.50 3.54 -4.40
CA THR A 58 -11.61 3.29 -3.46
C THR A 58 -11.65 1.81 -3.12
N GLU A 59 -12.35 1.45 -2.04
CA GLU A 59 -12.47 0.05 -1.61
C GLU A 59 -13.21 -0.83 -2.63
N ALA A 60 -14.06 -0.24 -3.48
CA ALA A 60 -14.76 -0.96 -4.55
C ALA A 60 -13.80 -1.55 -5.61
N HIS A 61 -12.55 -1.10 -5.65
CA HIS A 61 -11.51 -1.59 -6.55
C HIS A 61 -10.68 -2.72 -5.96
N LEU A 62 -10.99 -3.17 -4.74
CA LEU A 62 -10.22 -4.19 -4.05
C LEU A 62 -10.67 -5.59 -4.45
N GLU A 63 -9.70 -6.43 -4.74
CA GLU A 63 -9.85 -7.86 -4.99
C GLU A 63 -9.30 -8.62 -3.77
N ALA A 64 -10.13 -9.42 -3.12
CA ALA A 64 -9.73 -10.26 -2.00
C ALA A 64 -9.25 -11.65 -2.46
N GLY A 65 -8.52 -12.35 -1.59
CA GLY A 65 -8.07 -13.73 -1.84
C GLY A 65 -6.88 -13.83 -2.79
N VAL A 66 -6.07 -12.78 -2.88
CA VAL A 66 -4.80 -12.83 -3.60
C VAL A 66 -3.70 -13.38 -2.70
N ASP A 67 -2.84 -14.24 -3.25
CA ASP A 67 -1.73 -14.79 -2.47
C ASP A 67 -0.58 -13.77 -2.37
N LEU A 68 -0.17 -13.46 -1.15
CA LEU A 68 1.04 -12.70 -0.84
C LEU A 68 2.08 -13.61 -0.19
N THR A 69 3.34 -13.51 -0.62
CA THR A 69 4.44 -14.28 -0.03
C THR A 69 4.97 -13.55 1.20
N ILE A 70 4.65 -14.07 2.39
CA ILE A 70 5.12 -13.55 3.69
C ILE A 70 5.81 -14.69 4.43
N ASP A 71 7.07 -14.47 4.84
CA ASP A 71 7.89 -15.49 5.51
C ASP A 71 7.98 -16.82 4.73
N GLY A 72 7.96 -16.72 3.39
CA GLY A 72 7.99 -17.87 2.47
C GLY A 72 6.67 -18.63 2.34
N ALA A 73 5.62 -18.23 3.07
CA ALA A 73 4.28 -18.81 2.98
C ALA A 73 3.34 -17.94 2.15
N ALA A 74 2.35 -18.56 1.51
CA ALA A 74 1.25 -17.86 0.85
C ALA A 74 0.22 -17.43 1.91
N VAL A 75 0.01 -16.12 2.03
CA VAL A 75 -0.96 -15.50 2.94
C VAL A 75 -2.07 -14.83 2.13
N PRO A 76 -3.35 -15.11 2.40
CA PRO A 76 -4.46 -14.43 1.76
C PRO A 76 -4.40 -12.92 2.02
N GLY A 77 -4.47 -12.13 0.96
CA GLY A 77 -4.46 -10.67 1.01
C GLY A 77 -5.51 -10.04 0.11
N ILE A 78 -5.38 -8.73 -0.03
CA ILE A 78 -6.16 -7.88 -0.92
C ILE A 78 -5.25 -7.21 -1.95
N ARG A 79 -5.81 -6.91 -3.13
CA ARG A 79 -5.10 -6.24 -4.22
C ARG A 79 -5.94 -5.11 -4.80
N LEU A 80 -5.27 -4.01 -5.11
CA LEU A 80 -5.78 -2.96 -5.97
C LEU A 80 -4.97 -2.96 -7.26
N ASN A 81 -5.54 -3.48 -8.34
CA ASN A 81 -4.87 -3.59 -9.65
C ASN A 81 -5.63 -2.86 -10.77
N SER A 82 -6.69 -2.11 -10.45
CA SER A 82 -7.44 -1.32 -11.45
C SER A 82 -6.77 0.02 -11.77
N ASP A 83 -5.91 0.54 -10.89
CA ASP A 83 -5.25 1.82 -11.08
C ASP A 83 -4.15 1.73 -12.15
N PRO A 84 -4.08 2.68 -13.11
CA PRO A 84 -3.11 2.63 -14.19
C PRO A 84 -1.67 2.91 -13.75
N ASP A 85 -1.47 3.61 -12.64
CA ASP A 85 -0.14 4.10 -12.23
C ASP A 85 0.45 3.28 -11.08
N VAL A 86 -0.41 2.72 -10.22
CA VAL A 86 0.01 2.06 -8.97
C VAL A 86 -0.62 0.68 -8.82
N LEU A 87 0.18 -0.29 -8.39
CA LEU A 87 -0.33 -1.56 -7.83
C LEU A 87 -0.39 -1.45 -6.31
N GLY A 88 -1.55 -1.76 -5.74
CA GLY A 88 -1.76 -1.89 -4.29
C GLY A 88 -1.82 -3.36 -3.86
N LEU A 89 -1.17 -3.71 -2.75
CA LEU A 89 -1.33 -5.01 -2.07
C LEU A 89 -1.49 -4.79 -0.57
N GLY A 90 -2.30 -5.61 0.09
CA GLY A 90 -2.50 -5.55 1.54
C GLY A 90 -2.67 -6.92 2.17
N ALA A 91 -2.19 -7.09 3.39
CA ALA A 91 -2.44 -8.28 4.22
C ALA A 91 -2.77 -7.86 5.65
N ASP A 92 -3.74 -8.57 6.23
CA ASP A 92 -3.98 -8.56 7.66
C ASP A 92 -2.99 -9.52 8.34
N LEU A 93 -2.25 -9.01 9.33
CA LEU A 93 -1.26 -9.75 10.11
C LEU A 93 -1.79 -10.13 11.50
N GLY A 94 -3.06 -9.87 11.79
CA GLY A 94 -3.74 -10.14 13.06
C GLY A 94 -3.53 -9.05 14.12
N ASN A 95 -2.32 -8.50 14.24
CA ASN A 95 -2.00 -7.38 15.14
C ASN A 95 -1.64 -6.08 14.39
N GLY A 96 -1.90 -6.05 13.09
CA GLY A 96 -1.46 -4.99 12.21
C GLY A 96 -1.76 -5.29 10.76
N PHE A 97 -1.43 -4.33 9.90
CA PHE A 97 -1.61 -4.43 8.46
C PHE A 97 -0.28 -4.23 7.75
N LEU A 98 -0.03 -5.05 6.74
CA LEU A 98 0.94 -4.76 5.70
C LEU A 98 0.19 -4.09 4.54
N THR A 99 0.68 -2.96 4.06
CA THR A 99 0.19 -2.34 2.82
C THR A 99 1.35 -1.95 1.93
N VAL A 100 1.16 -2.13 0.63
CA VAL A 100 2.18 -1.96 -0.39
C VAL A 100 1.58 -1.19 -1.55
N ALA A 101 2.22 -0.11 -1.97
CA ALA A 101 1.77 0.73 -3.08
C ALA A 101 2.95 1.01 -4.01
N VAL A 102 3.05 0.24 -5.09
CA VAL A 102 4.20 0.23 -6.01
C VAL A 102 3.82 0.92 -7.33
N PRO A 103 4.52 1.98 -7.74
CA PRO A 103 4.48 2.49 -9.11
C PRO A 103 4.69 1.37 -10.14
N ARG A 104 3.77 1.25 -11.10
CA ARG A 104 3.82 0.15 -12.08
C ARG A 104 5.08 0.11 -12.91
N GLU A 105 5.68 1.27 -13.16
CA GLU A 105 6.97 1.40 -13.87
C GLU A 105 8.11 0.60 -13.22
N TRP A 106 8.01 0.25 -11.93
CA TRP A 106 9.03 -0.53 -11.24
C TRP A 106 8.71 -2.03 -11.18
N LEU A 107 7.48 -2.46 -11.46
CA LEU A 107 7.05 -3.84 -11.21
C LEU A 107 7.85 -4.87 -11.99
N SER A 108 8.28 -4.57 -13.22
CA SER A 108 9.10 -5.50 -14.01
C SER A 108 10.50 -5.72 -13.43
N LEU A 109 10.93 -4.88 -12.50
CA LEU A 109 12.23 -4.93 -11.84
C LEU A 109 12.16 -5.57 -10.45
N LEU A 110 10.96 -5.91 -9.98
CA LEU A 110 10.71 -6.30 -8.59
C LEU A 110 10.10 -7.70 -8.51
N ARG A 111 10.59 -8.46 -7.54
CA ARG A 111 9.89 -9.62 -6.97
C ARG A 111 9.46 -9.22 -5.56
N LEU A 112 8.15 -9.25 -5.30
CA LEU A 112 7.59 -8.81 -4.02
C LEU A 112 7.47 -9.99 -3.06
N GLU A 113 8.31 -9.99 -2.04
CA GLU A 113 8.27 -10.94 -0.93
C GLU A 113 8.51 -10.17 0.37
N PHE A 114 7.80 -10.57 1.42
CA PHE A 114 7.82 -9.89 2.71
C PHE A 114 8.36 -10.84 3.76
N VAL A 115 9.15 -10.27 4.68
CA VAL A 115 9.75 -11.03 5.78
C VAL A 115 9.52 -10.30 7.09
N THR A 116 9.08 -11.04 8.10
CA THR A 116 9.01 -10.56 9.47
C THR A 116 10.43 -10.46 10.00
N ARG A 117 10.87 -9.24 10.28
CA ARG A 117 12.14 -9.06 10.99
C ARG A 117 11.89 -9.33 12.47
N PRO A 118 12.59 -10.30 13.09
CA PRO A 118 12.53 -10.43 14.54
C PRO A 118 12.98 -9.10 15.15
N PRO A 119 12.43 -8.70 16.32
CA PRO A 119 12.94 -7.56 17.05
C PRO A 119 14.45 -7.75 17.19
N GLY A 120 15.24 -6.91 16.53
CA GLY A 120 16.68 -7.00 16.63
C GLY A 120 17.04 -6.87 18.10
N ALA A 121 17.78 -7.83 18.66
CA ALA A 121 18.51 -7.58 19.90
C ALA A 121 19.30 -6.29 19.65
N GLY A 122 18.94 -5.23 20.38
CA GLY A 122 19.39 -3.88 20.11
C GLY A 122 20.90 -3.82 19.85
N ARG A 123 21.28 -3.09 18.81
CA ARG A 123 22.60 -2.48 18.72
C ARG A 123 22.53 -1.09 19.30
#